data_AF-A0A951BA06-F1
#
_entry.id   AF-A0A951BA06-F1
#
_cell.length_a   1.000
_cell.length_b   1.000
_cell.length_c   1.000
_cell.angle_alpha   90.00
_cell.angle_beta   90.00
_cell.angle_gamma   90.00
#
_symmetry.space_group_name_H-M   'P 1'
#
loop_
_entity.id
_entity.type
_entity.pdbx_description
1 polymer ?
#
loop_
_entity_poly.entity_id
_entity_poly.type
_entity_poly.pdbx_seq_one_letter_code
_entity_poly.pdbx_strand_id
1 'polypeptide(L)'
;MSISALMPTPYESAQLNLRLFELRRDPVLREARQWFVFDFNPESLDEFLAVVGGERNAWFRMVLGYWDFAASLVTTGAIDSESFLVAHGEIFGTFCKVHSYLNELRSRSGEPDFCKHLEAVVLAA
;
A
#
# COMPACT_ATOMS: atom_id res chain seq x y z
N MET A 1 -24.81 -24.52 1.94
CA MET A 1 -24.11 -24.55 0.63
C MET A 1 -23.00 -23.52 0.74
N SER A 2 -21.79 -23.94 1.15
CA SER A 2 -20.66 -23.03 1.25
C SER A 2 -20.29 -22.59 -0.16
N ILE A 3 -20.43 -21.30 -0.44
CA ILE A 3 -19.71 -20.69 -1.56
C ILE A 3 -18.25 -20.79 -1.14
N SER A 4 -17.57 -21.85 -1.55
CA SER A 4 -16.11 -21.84 -1.61
C SER A 4 -15.78 -20.62 -2.47
N ALA A 5 -15.18 -19.59 -1.87
CA ALA A 5 -14.68 -18.48 -2.64
C ALA A 5 -13.78 -19.07 -3.73
N LEU A 6 -14.19 -18.94 -4.99
CA LEU A 6 -13.38 -19.38 -6.12
C LEU A 6 -12.06 -18.61 -6.02
N MET A 7 -10.98 -19.33 -5.75
CA MET A 7 -9.65 -18.73 -5.76
C MET A 7 -9.36 -18.24 -7.18
N PRO A 8 -8.72 -17.07 -7.34
CA PRO A 8 -8.40 -16.54 -8.66
C PRO A 8 -7.43 -17.49 -9.35
N THR A 9 -7.60 -17.69 -10.65
CA THR A 9 -6.63 -18.48 -11.41
C THR A 9 -5.29 -17.72 -11.49
N PRO A 10 -4.17 -18.43 -11.71
CA PRO A 10 -2.88 -17.76 -11.96
C PRO A 10 -2.93 -16.76 -13.12
N TYR A 11 -3.76 -17.04 -14.14
CA TYR A 11 -3.96 -16.15 -15.28
C TYR A 11 -4.67 -14.84 -14.87
N GLU A 12 -5.77 -14.93 -14.11
CA GLU A 12 -6.51 -13.75 -13.63
C GLU A 12 -5.65 -12.89 -12.69
N SER A 13 -4.92 -13.53 -11.77
CA SER A 13 -3.97 -12.85 -10.90
C SER A 13 -2.88 -12.13 -11.71
N ALA A 14 -2.31 -12.78 -12.73
CA ALA A 14 -1.32 -12.17 -13.60
C ALA A 14 -1.88 -10.96 -14.38
N GLN A 15 -3.11 -11.05 -14.91
CA GLN A 15 -3.76 -9.93 -15.60
C GLN A 15 -3.95 -8.72 -14.69
N LEU A 16 -4.45 -8.94 -13.47
CA LEU A 16 -4.63 -7.85 -12.50
C LEU A 16 -3.28 -7.28 -12.02
N ASN A 17 -2.26 -8.11 -11.81
CA ASN A 17 -0.92 -7.64 -11.46
C ASN A 17 -0.28 -6.80 -12.57
N LEU A 18 -0.44 -7.18 -13.84
CA LEU A 18 -0.02 -6.36 -14.98
C LEU A 18 -0.76 -5.02 -15.00
N ARG A 19 -2.07 -5.02 -14.72
CA ARG A 19 -2.85 -3.79 -14.65
C ARG A 19 -2.38 -2.87 -13.52
N LEU A 20 -2.11 -3.40 -12.34
CA LEU A 20 -1.53 -2.64 -11.23
C LEU A 20 -0.17 -2.04 -11.63
N PHE A 21 0.70 -2.83 -12.28
CA PHE A 21 1.98 -2.34 -12.77
C PHE A 21 1.83 -1.16 -13.76
N GLU A 22 0.86 -1.20 -14.66
CA GLU A 22 0.55 -0.07 -15.56
C GLU A 22 0.11 1.18 -14.78
N LEU A 23 -0.83 1.05 -13.84
CA LEU A 23 -1.34 2.18 -13.05
C LEU A 23 -0.23 2.81 -12.21
N ARG A 24 0.68 2.00 -11.67
CA ARG A 24 1.84 2.43 -10.88
C ARG A 24 2.84 3.30 -11.64
N ARG A 25 2.71 3.36 -12.98
CA ARG A 25 3.57 4.14 -13.88
C ARG A 25 2.97 5.50 -14.25
N ASP A 26 1.81 5.86 -13.71
CA ASP A 26 1.34 7.25 -13.78
C ASP A 26 2.49 8.22 -13.39
N PRO A 27 2.75 9.28 -14.16
CA PRO A 27 3.92 10.14 -13.92
C PRO A 27 3.96 10.74 -12.52
N VAL A 28 2.81 11.20 -12.01
CA VAL A 28 2.72 11.83 -10.69
C VAL A 28 2.90 10.77 -9.60
N LEU A 29 2.27 9.61 -9.74
CA LEU A 29 2.46 8.49 -8.80
C LEU A 29 3.92 8.00 -8.79
N ARG A 30 4.56 7.96 -9.96
CA ARG A 30 5.95 7.55 -10.09
C ARG A 30 6.89 8.51 -9.36
N GLU A 31 6.70 9.82 -9.51
CA GLU A 31 7.44 10.84 -8.76
C GLU A 31 7.19 10.74 -7.25
N ALA A 32 5.92 10.63 -6.85
CA ALA A 32 5.54 10.48 -5.44
C ALA A 32 6.17 9.24 -4.80
N ARG A 33 6.17 8.10 -5.51
CA ARG A 33 6.81 6.86 -5.05
C ARG A 33 8.32 6.97 -4.96
N GLN A 34 8.96 7.63 -5.93
CA GLN A 34 10.41 7.87 -5.88
C GLN A 34 10.77 8.66 -4.63
N TRP A 35 10.07 9.77 -4.38
CA TRP A 35 10.23 10.55 -3.16
C TRP A 35 9.97 9.72 -1.89
N PHE A 36 8.89 8.93 -1.87
CA PHE A 36 8.53 8.11 -0.71
C PHE A 36 9.61 7.07 -0.38
N VAL A 37 10.21 6.46 -1.40
CA VAL A 37 11.24 5.42 -1.21
C VAL A 37 12.57 6.05 -0.78
N PHE A 38 13.02 7.10 -1.47
CA PHE A 38 14.38 7.62 -1.32
C PHE A 38 14.52 8.80 -0.35
N ASP A 39 13.52 9.66 -0.25
CA ASP A 39 13.62 10.93 0.49
C ASP A 39 12.78 10.94 1.78
N PHE A 40 11.67 10.20 1.82
CA PHE A 40 10.83 10.10 3.02
C PHE A 40 11.44 9.12 4.03
N ASN A 41 12.20 9.65 4.99
CA ASN A 41 12.85 8.85 6.05
C ASN A 41 12.75 9.55 7.43
N PRO A 42 11.55 9.72 7.98
CA PRO A 42 11.38 10.40 9.27
C PRO A 42 11.99 9.58 10.41
N GLU A 43 12.82 10.23 11.23
CA GLU A 43 13.51 9.62 12.37
C GLU A 43 12.74 9.77 13.69
N SER A 44 11.67 10.57 13.67
CA SER A 44 10.79 10.79 14.81
C SER A 44 9.33 10.95 14.40
N LEU A 45 8.43 10.83 15.39
CA LEU A 45 7.01 11.10 15.19
C LEU A 45 6.77 12.55 14.77
N ASP A 46 7.52 13.52 15.31
CA ASP A 46 7.36 14.94 14.98
C ASP A 46 7.72 15.22 13.51
N GLU A 47 8.81 14.63 13.02
CA GLU A 47 9.19 14.72 11.60
C GLU A 47 8.15 14.06 10.70
N PHE A 48 7.66 12.88 11.10
CA PHE A 48 6.60 12.19 10.38
C PHE A 48 5.34 13.07 10.27
N LEU A 49 4.89 13.63 11.38
CA LEU A 49 3.70 14.49 11.44
C LEU A 49 3.92 15.80 10.68
N ALA A 50 5.12 16.36 10.66
CA ALA A 50 5.44 17.54 9.87
C ALA A 50 5.28 17.27 8.37
N VAL A 51 5.71 16.09 7.89
CA VAL A 51 5.49 15.68 6.48
C VAL A 51 4.01 15.47 6.19
N VAL A 52 3.29 14.77 7.07
CA VAL A 52 1.86 14.49 6.92
C VAL A 52 1.03 15.77 7.05
N GLY A 53 1.48 16.80 7.76
CA GLY A 53 0.82 18.10 7.83
C GLY A 53 1.24 19.10 6.74
N GLY A 54 2.24 18.77 5.92
CA GLY A 54 2.89 19.69 4.99
C GLY A 54 2.52 19.47 3.52
N GLU A 55 3.26 20.14 2.63
CA GLU A 55 3.03 20.14 1.18
C GLU A 55 3.16 18.75 0.53
N ARG A 56 3.96 17.85 1.15
CA ARG A 56 4.15 16.48 0.67
C ARG A 56 3.07 15.51 1.12
N ASN A 57 2.08 15.95 1.90
CA ASN A 57 0.95 15.08 2.30
C ASN A 57 0.23 14.48 1.10
N ALA A 58 0.02 15.24 0.02
CA ALA A 58 -0.65 14.73 -1.18
C ALA A 58 0.10 13.52 -1.77
N TRP A 59 1.43 13.58 -1.86
CA TRP A 59 2.26 12.48 -2.35
C TRP A 59 2.26 11.31 -1.37
N PHE A 60 2.39 11.58 -0.07
CA PHE A 60 2.31 10.57 0.99
C PHE A 60 1.00 9.77 0.90
N ARG A 61 -0.15 10.45 0.81
CA ARG A 61 -1.47 9.81 0.70
C ARG A 61 -1.66 9.11 -0.65
N MET A 62 -1.11 9.64 -1.73
CA MET A 62 -1.19 9.02 -3.05
C MET A 62 -0.47 7.66 -3.08
N VAL A 63 0.72 7.58 -2.49
CA VAL A 63 1.50 6.32 -2.43
C VAL A 63 0.80 5.28 -1.56
N LEU A 64 0.42 5.65 -0.34
CA LEU A 64 -0.24 4.71 0.57
C LEU A 64 -1.63 4.30 0.08
N GLY A 65 -2.40 5.24 -0.47
CA GLY A 65 -3.71 4.94 -1.05
C GLY A 65 -3.63 3.99 -2.24
N TYR A 66 -2.64 4.17 -3.13
CA TYR A 66 -2.39 3.23 -4.22
C TYR A 66 -2.09 1.81 -3.69
N TRP A 67 -1.21 1.71 -2.70
CA TRP A 67 -0.81 0.42 -2.16
C TRP A 67 -1.89 -0.27 -1.34
N ASP A 68 -2.66 0.48 -0.55
CA ASP A 68 -3.79 -0.07 0.20
C ASP A 68 -4.90 -0.53 -0.75
N PHE A 69 -5.18 0.22 -1.83
CA PHE A 69 -6.07 -0.23 -2.90
C PHE A 69 -5.55 -1.51 -3.57
N ALA A 70 -4.27 -1.58 -3.95
CA ALA A 70 -3.70 -2.76 -4.58
C ALA A 70 -3.78 -3.99 -3.65
N ALA A 71 -3.46 -3.80 -2.37
CA ALA A 71 -3.57 -4.84 -1.34
C ALA A 71 -5.03 -5.25 -1.07
N SER A 72 -6.00 -4.35 -1.26
CA SER A 72 -7.42 -4.68 -1.13
C SER A 72 -7.84 -5.80 -2.09
N LEU A 73 -7.25 -5.86 -3.28
CA LEU A 73 -7.49 -6.94 -4.25
C LEU A 73 -7.00 -8.30 -3.76
N VAL A 74 -5.98 -8.35 -2.91
CA VAL A 74 -5.54 -9.58 -2.25
C VAL A 74 -6.50 -9.96 -1.12
N THR A 75 -6.78 -9.01 -0.21
CA THR A 75 -7.64 -9.29 0.96
C THR A 75 -9.09 -9.62 0.60
N THR A 76 -9.56 -9.22 -0.59
CA THR A 76 -10.88 -9.56 -1.13
C THR A 76 -10.87 -10.82 -1.99
N GLY A 77 -9.70 -11.44 -2.20
CA GLY A 77 -9.54 -12.67 -2.96
C GLY A 77 -9.53 -12.52 -4.48
N ALA A 78 -9.38 -11.30 -5.01
CA ALA A 78 -9.29 -11.07 -6.45
C ALA A 78 -7.90 -11.39 -7.02
N ILE A 79 -6.84 -11.28 -6.21
CA ILE A 79 -5.47 -11.66 -6.57
C ILE A 79 -4.94 -12.65 -5.52
N ASP A 80 -4.30 -13.71 -5.99
CA ASP A 80 -3.55 -14.61 -5.11
C ASP A 80 -2.42 -13.87 -4.37
N SER A 81 -2.27 -14.14 -3.07
CA SER A 81 -1.33 -13.41 -2.21
C SER A 81 0.13 -13.63 -2.62
N GLU A 82 0.52 -14.86 -2.94
CA GLU A 82 1.90 -15.16 -3.34
C GLU A 82 2.21 -14.49 -4.69
N SER A 83 1.30 -14.60 -5.66
CA SER A 83 1.43 -13.93 -6.96
C SER A 83 1.59 -12.42 -6.83
N PHE A 84 0.82 -11.79 -5.94
CA PHE A 84 0.91 -10.35 -5.67
C PHE A 84 2.26 -9.96 -5.07
N LEU A 85 2.72 -10.66 -4.04
CA LEU A 85 3.97 -10.34 -3.33
C LEU A 85 5.20 -10.54 -4.22
N VAL A 86 5.21 -11.57 -5.08
CA VAL A 86 6.26 -11.77 -6.08
C VAL A 86 6.31 -10.61 -7.09
N ALA A 87 5.16 -10.07 -7.48
CA ALA A 87 5.08 -8.96 -8.43
C ALA A 87 5.42 -7.59 -7.83
N HIS A 88 5.18 -7.38 -6.53
CA HIS A 88 5.11 -6.04 -5.92
C HIS A 88 5.95 -5.85 -4.65
N GLY A 89 7.24 -6.22 -4.68
CA GLY A 89 8.12 -6.16 -3.49
C GLY A 89 8.30 -4.79 -2.82
N GLU A 90 8.03 -3.66 -3.50
CA GLU A 90 8.10 -2.33 -2.86
C GLU A 90 7.10 -2.16 -1.73
N ILE A 91 6.01 -2.92 -1.71
CA ILE A 91 4.97 -2.84 -0.68
C ILE A 91 5.54 -2.98 0.74
N PHE A 92 6.55 -3.84 0.93
CA PHE A 92 7.25 -4.01 2.20
C PHE A 92 8.01 -2.73 2.59
N GLY A 93 8.79 -2.16 1.67
CA GLY A 93 9.53 -0.93 1.93
C GLY A 93 8.61 0.25 2.23
N THR A 94 7.49 0.36 1.52
CA THR A 94 6.46 1.37 1.79
C THR A 94 5.85 1.19 3.18
N PHE A 95 5.44 -0.04 3.54
CA PHE A 95 4.79 -0.29 4.83
C PHE A 95 5.75 -0.10 6.01
N CYS A 96 7.00 -0.56 5.91
CA CYS A 96 7.99 -0.42 6.97
C CYS A 96 8.22 1.04 7.38
N LYS A 97 8.18 1.99 6.42
CA LYS A 97 8.36 3.42 6.69
C LYS A 97 7.22 4.05 7.51
N VAL A 98 6.06 3.40 7.58
CA VAL A 98 4.88 3.94 8.27
C VAL A 98 4.41 3.08 9.45
N HIS A 99 4.85 1.83 9.52
CA HIS A 99 4.35 0.84 10.48
C HIS A 99 4.41 1.32 11.95
N SER A 100 5.55 1.89 12.36
CA SER A 100 5.74 2.39 13.73
C SER A 100 4.84 3.58 14.10
N TYR A 101 4.36 4.33 13.10
CA TYR A 101 3.54 5.53 13.29
C TYR A 101 2.07 5.32 12.94
N LEU A 102 1.70 4.12 12.47
CA LEU A 102 0.38 3.87 11.87
C LEU A 102 -0.78 4.06 12.86
N ASN A 103 -0.61 3.62 14.10
CA ASN A 103 -1.63 3.80 15.15
C ASN A 103 -1.88 5.27 15.46
N GLU A 104 -0.80 6.06 15.58
CA GLU A 104 -0.91 7.49 15.84
C GLU A 104 -1.56 8.22 14.67
N LEU A 105 -1.21 7.83 13.43
CA LEU A 105 -1.78 8.39 12.23
C LEU A 105 -3.30 8.14 12.16
N ARG A 106 -3.73 6.89 12.37
CA ARG A 106 -5.16 6.49 12.42
C ARG A 106 -5.93 7.28 13.46
N SER A 107 -5.34 7.45 14.65
CA SER A 107 -5.93 8.22 15.75
C SER A 107 -6.11 9.69 15.39
N ARG A 108 -5.07 10.34 14.86
CA ARG A 108 -5.09 11.78 14.53
C ARG A 108 -5.95 12.12 13.33
N SER A 109 -5.96 11.28 12.30
CA SER A 109 -6.76 11.49 11.11
C SER A 109 -8.24 11.11 11.31
N GLY A 110 -8.56 10.34 12.35
CA GLY A 110 -9.88 9.76 12.53
C GLY A 110 -10.20 8.65 11.51
N GLU A 111 -9.17 8.04 10.92
CA GLU A 111 -9.29 7.00 9.90
C GLU A 111 -8.77 5.66 10.44
N PRO A 112 -9.56 4.90 11.22
CA PRO A 112 -9.10 3.67 11.87
C PRO A 112 -8.65 2.60 10.86
N ASP A 113 -9.19 2.66 9.64
CA ASP A 113 -8.93 1.71 8.56
C ASP A 113 -7.76 2.10 7.64
N PHE A 114 -7.08 3.22 7.92
CA PHE A 114 -5.98 3.69 7.07
C PHE A 114 -4.90 2.60 6.93
N CYS A 115 -4.54 2.26 5.69
CA CYS A 115 -3.59 1.19 5.34
C CYS A 115 -3.96 -0.22 5.86
N LYS A 116 -5.23 -0.51 6.16
CA LYS A 116 -5.62 -1.82 6.73
C LYS A 116 -5.30 -3.00 5.81
N HIS A 117 -5.47 -2.85 4.50
CA HIS A 117 -5.25 -3.93 3.54
C HIS A 117 -3.76 -4.12 3.29
N LEU A 118 -3.05 -2.99 3.16
CA LEU A 118 -1.60 -2.96 3.09
C LEU A 118 -0.97 -3.66 4.30
N GLU A 119 -1.41 -3.32 5.51
CA GLU A 119 -0.98 -3.96 6.76
C GLU A 119 -1.28 -5.45 6.76
N ALA A 120 -2.51 -5.85 6.42
CA ALA A 120 -2.91 -7.26 6.41
C ALA A 120 -2.07 -8.10 5.44
N VAL A 121 -1.81 -7.59 4.23
CA VAL A 121 -1.01 -8.31 3.21
C VAL A 121 0.45 -8.44 3.64
N VAL A 122 1.05 -7.36 4.16
CA VAL A 122 2.47 -7.37 4.53
C VAL A 122 2.73 -8.20 5.78
N LEU A 123 1.85 -8.17 6.78
CA LEU A 123 2.02 -8.93 8.02
C LEU A 123 1.61 -10.41 7.90
N ALA A 124 0.88 -10.79 6.86
CA ALA A 124 0.52 -12.18 6.58
C ALA A 124 1.53 -12.90 5.67
N ALA A 125 2.54 -12.20 5.17
CA ALA A 125 3.57 -12.72 4.26
C ALA A 125 4.61 -13.61 4.94
#